data_AF-A0A948F368-F1
#
_entry.id   AF-A0A948F368-F1
#
_cell.length_a   1.000
_cell.length_b   1.000
_cell.length_c   1.000
_cell.angle_alpha   90.00
_cell.angle_beta   90.00
_cell.angle_gamma   90.00
#
_symmetry.space_group_name_H-M   'P 1'
#
loop_
_entity.id
_entity.type
_entity.pdbx_description
1 polymer ?
#
loop_
_entity_poly.entity_id
_entity_poly.type
_entity_poly.pdbx_seq_one_letter_code
_entity_poly.pdbx_strand_id
1 'polypeptide(L)'
;MANKSKTFSATDKTRNLIIKKPVSTTLPSTQNYVLRKSSFPSAPGGNLYEWQNAETVFNAPKNGLFAIKIKASAKNAEQNRSKDDDDLRVALDGFDFGKYEQSEGSWKGFNVSSGWNGATLKGGTKTVYFFVNLNKGKHVLQFFADETPSLKNIEIHDITGHSFGLSSLRPPEKIKSGRNGIPWLSFVFLGVPGKNITLGVSTKSARSKGGTDGDNLKVVVNGRTLPNVQAPTSDKYKNFYFSGDLKEFDVLSITDEQLTKPLAFENAVELWYDEEPEITELKIKFFNEEEFLKYLNSLSLDDVRKSIIFWTNVAIFLFLAAGRKYSAEFLRHSLKQNPSSLIFKSDDPIISQIKKESIYAKIIAKIKEKIAQGNLSGEIWPGDFKNDSEIKGKISFNSGDLETSLHGLRKIEYESTKMADGDFKIRMIAFDIYDFNRTKGFLYGRITSAIINLLDRGEELGVIHNFEVEIHISEKIYFA
;
A
#
# COMPACT_ATOMS: atom_id res chain seq x y z
N MET A 1 -21.13 42.82 68.01
CA MET A 1 -21.64 42.37 66.69
C MET A 1 -21.22 43.40 65.66
N ALA A 2 -20.24 43.10 64.81
CA ALA A 2 -19.76 44.00 63.76
C ALA A 2 -19.69 43.22 62.44
N ASN A 3 -20.58 43.55 61.51
CA ASN A 3 -20.66 42.94 60.18
C ASN A 3 -19.67 43.63 59.24
N LYS A 4 -18.64 42.91 58.80
CA LYS A 4 -17.75 43.34 57.72
C LYS A 4 -18.34 42.90 56.37
N SER A 5 -18.94 43.87 55.68
CA SER A 5 -19.26 43.78 54.25
C SER A 5 -17.95 43.82 53.43
N LYS A 6 -17.70 42.79 52.62
CA LYS A 6 -16.66 42.77 51.59
C LYS A 6 -17.32 42.98 50.23
N THR A 7 -17.11 44.15 49.65
CA THR A 7 -17.40 44.47 48.25
C THR A 7 -16.35 43.82 47.34
N PHE A 8 -16.79 42.96 46.43
CA PHE A 8 -15.98 42.48 45.31
C PHE A 8 -16.26 43.36 44.09
N SER A 9 -15.21 44.05 43.60
CA SER A 9 -15.22 44.82 42.36
C SER A 9 -15.00 43.87 41.18
N ALA A 10 -16.03 43.65 40.36
CA ALA A 10 -15.92 42.98 39.08
C ALA A 10 -15.26 43.93 38.07
N THR A 11 -13.99 43.67 37.72
CA THR A 11 -13.35 44.31 36.57
C THR A 11 -13.71 43.52 35.32
N ASP A 12 -14.55 44.14 34.51
CA ASP A 12 -15.00 43.71 33.20
C ASP A 12 -13.81 43.67 32.22
N LYS A 13 -13.34 42.46 31.89
CA LYS A 13 -12.40 42.22 30.79
C LYS A 13 -13.19 41.75 29.58
N THR A 14 -13.77 42.69 28.86
CA THR A 14 -14.30 42.49 27.50
C THR A 14 -13.14 42.15 26.57
N ARG A 15 -12.90 40.85 26.36
CA ARG A 15 -12.09 40.34 25.26
C ARG A 15 -12.87 40.57 23.97
N ASN A 16 -12.43 41.53 23.17
CA ASN A 16 -12.89 41.72 21.79
C ASN A 16 -12.62 40.44 20.99
N LEU A 17 -13.65 39.61 20.82
CA LEU A 17 -13.63 38.48 19.90
C LEU A 17 -13.72 39.05 18.48
N ILE A 18 -12.59 39.15 17.80
CA ILE A 18 -12.55 39.45 16.37
C ILE A 18 -13.16 38.24 15.65
N ILE A 19 -14.43 38.36 15.25
CA ILE A 19 -15.10 37.37 14.40
C ILE A 19 -14.48 37.49 13.00
N LYS A 20 -13.45 36.68 12.73
CA LYS A 20 -12.89 36.54 11.38
C LYS A 20 -13.94 35.88 10.48
N LYS A 21 -14.17 36.45 9.29
CA LYS A 21 -15.04 35.89 8.24
C LYS A 21 -14.65 34.43 7.94
N PRO A 22 -15.61 33.55 7.58
CA PRO A 22 -15.32 32.16 7.23
C PRO A 22 -14.33 32.09 6.07
N VAL A 23 -13.19 31.46 6.33
CA VAL A 23 -12.11 31.25 5.36
C VAL A 23 -12.52 30.10 4.45
N SER A 24 -12.54 30.33 3.14
CA SER A 24 -12.67 29.26 2.14
C SER A 24 -11.60 28.21 2.38
N THR A 25 -11.97 26.93 2.37
CA THR A 25 -11.06 25.78 2.47
C THR A 25 -10.22 25.70 1.19
N THR A 26 -9.23 26.59 1.04
CA THR A 26 -8.29 26.56 -0.09
C THR A 26 -7.22 25.53 0.18
N LEU A 27 -7.20 24.47 -0.62
CA LEU A 27 -6.02 23.62 -0.76
C LEU A 27 -4.82 24.52 -1.13
N PRO A 28 -3.60 24.24 -0.62
CA PRO A 28 -2.42 24.98 -1.03
C PRO A 28 -2.30 24.96 -2.56
N SER A 29 -1.94 26.10 -3.15
CA SER A 29 -1.98 26.43 -4.59
C SER A 29 -1.04 25.62 -5.50
N THR A 30 -0.63 24.42 -5.09
CA THR A 30 0.35 23.56 -5.76
C THR A 30 -0.19 22.18 -6.14
N GLN A 31 -1.47 21.89 -5.93
CA GLN A 31 -2.06 20.59 -6.30
C GLN A 31 -2.62 20.62 -7.71
N ASN A 32 -2.07 19.76 -8.59
CA ASN A 32 -2.62 19.52 -9.91
C ASN A 32 -3.72 18.46 -9.82
N TYR A 33 -4.92 18.81 -10.26
CA TYR A 33 -6.04 17.89 -10.38
C TYR A 33 -5.77 16.87 -11.50
N VAL A 34 -5.83 15.59 -11.16
CA VAL A 34 -5.76 14.50 -12.13
C VAL A 34 -7.17 14.07 -12.54
N LEU A 35 -8.09 13.99 -11.59
CA LEU A 35 -9.47 13.58 -11.80
C LEU A 35 -10.39 14.24 -10.77
N ARG A 36 -11.62 14.57 -11.18
CA ARG A 36 -12.75 14.85 -10.29
C ARG A 36 -14.01 14.19 -10.83
N LYS A 37 -14.67 13.36 -10.00
CA LYS A 37 -15.94 12.69 -10.34
C LYS A 37 -16.87 12.83 -9.14
N SER A 38 -18.05 13.41 -9.35
CA SER A 38 -19.03 13.72 -8.29
C SER A 38 -20.43 13.19 -8.57
N SER A 39 -20.58 12.35 -9.58
CA SER A 39 -21.82 11.65 -9.91
C SER A 39 -21.50 10.17 -10.03
N PHE A 40 -22.25 9.38 -9.28
CA PHE A 40 -22.12 7.94 -9.22
C PHE A 40 -23.52 7.33 -9.30
N PRO A 41 -23.66 6.12 -9.85
CA PRO A 41 -24.92 5.39 -9.78
C PRO A 41 -25.35 5.16 -8.33
N SER A 42 -26.54 4.62 -8.12
CA SER A 42 -26.89 4.00 -6.84
C SER A 42 -26.24 2.63 -6.72
N ALA A 43 -25.86 2.25 -5.51
CA ALA A 43 -25.34 0.91 -5.27
C ALA A 43 -26.49 -0.10 -5.44
N PRO A 44 -26.29 -1.20 -6.17
CA PRO A 44 -27.37 -2.13 -6.54
C PRO A 44 -28.00 -2.91 -5.38
N GLY A 45 -27.44 -2.87 -4.17
CA GLY A 45 -27.92 -3.65 -3.02
C GLY A 45 -27.31 -5.06 -2.95
N GLY A 46 -27.44 -5.74 -1.80
CA GLY A 46 -26.94 -7.10 -1.57
C GLY A 46 -25.67 -7.16 -0.71
N ASN A 47 -25.16 -8.38 -0.49
CA ASN A 47 -24.07 -8.62 0.47
C ASN A 47 -22.70 -8.70 -0.22
N LEU A 48 -21.78 -7.80 0.18
CA LEU A 48 -20.36 -7.78 -0.22
C LEU A 48 -20.15 -7.96 -1.74
N TYR A 49 -20.82 -7.16 -2.56
CA TYR A 49 -20.71 -7.24 -4.02
C TYR A 49 -19.72 -6.21 -4.57
N GLU A 50 -19.09 -6.53 -5.70
CA GLU A 50 -18.28 -5.56 -6.45
C GLU A 50 -19.20 -4.60 -7.22
N TRP A 51 -19.10 -3.31 -6.92
CA TRP A 51 -19.91 -2.26 -7.52
C TRP A 51 -19.29 -1.76 -8.83
N GLN A 52 -19.35 -2.60 -9.86
CA GLN A 52 -18.71 -2.37 -11.17
C GLN A 52 -19.05 -1.01 -11.79
N ASN A 53 -20.29 -0.55 -11.69
CA ASN A 53 -20.70 0.75 -12.27
C ASN A 53 -20.11 1.97 -11.54
N ALA A 54 -19.59 1.81 -10.32
CA ALA A 54 -18.87 2.85 -9.60
C ALA A 54 -17.35 2.82 -9.86
N GLU A 55 -16.84 1.77 -10.52
CA GLU A 55 -15.43 1.66 -10.88
C GLU A 55 -14.94 2.94 -11.56
N THR A 56 -13.75 3.37 -11.17
CA THR A 56 -13.18 4.62 -11.65
C THR A 56 -11.76 4.39 -12.12
N VAL A 57 -11.59 4.45 -13.44
CA VAL A 57 -10.31 4.38 -14.12
C VAL A 57 -9.73 5.79 -14.23
N PHE A 58 -8.44 5.93 -13.96
CA PHE A 58 -7.71 7.19 -14.19
C PHE A 58 -6.29 6.93 -14.69
N ASN A 59 -5.66 7.95 -15.26
CA ASN A 59 -4.27 7.88 -15.67
C ASN A 59 -3.42 8.81 -14.81
N ALA A 60 -2.44 8.25 -14.10
CA ALA A 60 -1.41 9.04 -13.43
C ALA A 60 -0.44 9.59 -14.48
N PRO A 61 -0.24 10.92 -14.57
CA PRO A 61 0.56 11.52 -15.63
C PRO A 61 2.07 11.28 -15.49
N LYS A 62 2.52 10.93 -14.27
CA LYS A 62 3.92 10.68 -13.92
C LYS A 62 3.98 9.70 -12.73
N ASN A 63 5.15 9.10 -12.54
CA ASN A 63 5.47 8.40 -11.29
C ASN A 63 5.52 9.41 -10.14
N GLY A 64 4.88 9.15 -9.02
CA GLY A 64 4.90 10.08 -7.89
C GLY A 64 3.92 9.76 -6.77
N LEU A 65 3.91 10.61 -5.75
CA LEU A 65 2.99 10.55 -4.63
C LEU A 65 1.69 11.27 -5.00
N PHE A 66 0.55 10.61 -4.79
CA PHE A 66 -0.78 11.16 -5.02
C PHE A 66 -1.61 11.08 -3.74
N ALA A 67 -2.55 12.02 -3.60
CA ALA A 67 -3.67 11.92 -2.67
C ALA A 67 -4.95 11.60 -3.45
N ILE A 68 -5.53 10.44 -3.17
CA ILE A 68 -6.87 10.06 -3.64
C ILE A 68 -7.85 10.37 -2.52
N LYS A 69 -8.70 11.38 -2.72
CA LYS A 69 -9.72 11.79 -1.76
C LYS A 69 -11.06 11.20 -2.19
N ILE A 70 -11.62 10.34 -1.35
CA ILE A 70 -12.91 9.69 -1.56
C ILE A 70 -13.87 10.13 -0.47
N LYS A 71 -15.06 10.60 -0.83
CA LYS A 71 -16.13 10.98 0.10
C LYS A 71 -17.33 10.09 -0.15
N ALA A 72 -17.81 9.41 0.88
CA ALA A 72 -18.98 8.54 0.83
C ALA A 72 -19.73 8.53 2.17
N SER A 73 -20.98 8.05 2.16
CA SER A 73 -21.85 7.93 3.32
C SER A 73 -22.48 6.55 3.39
N ALA A 74 -22.73 6.04 4.59
CA ALA A 74 -23.32 4.73 4.80
C ALA A 74 -24.33 4.80 5.96
N LYS A 75 -25.54 4.28 5.78
CA LYS A 75 -26.60 4.29 6.79
C LYS A 75 -26.53 3.06 7.69
N ASN A 76 -27.02 3.20 8.92
CA ASN A 76 -27.18 2.03 9.78
C ASN A 76 -28.45 1.23 9.43
N ALA A 77 -28.56 0.03 9.99
CA ALA A 77 -29.70 -0.87 9.79
C ALA A 77 -31.07 -0.20 10.09
N GLU A 78 -31.15 0.60 11.15
CA GLU A 78 -32.38 1.32 11.53
C GLU A 78 -32.82 2.32 10.44
N GLN A 79 -31.89 3.11 9.92
CA GLN A 79 -32.15 4.08 8.83
C GLN A 79 -32.52 3.39 7.52
N ASN A 80 -31.97 2.20 7.28
CA ASN A 80 -32.31 1.37 6.13
C ASN A 80 -33.64 0.63 6.29
N ARG A 81 -34.18 0.55 7.51
CA ARG A 81 -35.26 -0.39 7.84
C ARG A 81 -34.90 -1.83 7.42
N SER A 82 -33.62 -2.17 7.51
CA SER A 82 -33.05 -3.49 7.20
C SER A 82 -32.51 -4.12 8.49
N LYS A 83 -32.11 -5.40 8.42
CA LYS A 83 -31.31 -6.05 9.46
C LYS A 83 -29.81 -5.78 9.32
N ASP A 84 -29.40 -5.28 8.16
CA ASP A 84 -28.01 -4.97 7.81
C ASP A 84 -27.81 -3.46 7.61
N ASP A 85 -26.60 -2.97 7.89
CA ASP A 85 -26.16 -1.62 7.60
C ASP A 85 -25.56 -1.49 6.19
N ASP A 86 -25.53 -0.27 5.65
CA ASP A 86 -24.75 -0.01 4.44
C ASP A 86 -23.27 -0.05 4.80
N ASP A 87 -22.45 -0.70 4.00
CA ASP A 87 -20.99 -0.63 4.12
C ASP A 87 -20.33 -0.40 2.75
N LEU A 88 -19.19 0.29 2.73
CA LEU A 88 -18.39 0.49 1.52
C LEU A 88 -16.91 0.32 1.84
N ARG A 89 -16.19 -0.34 0.92
CA ARG A 89 -14.73 -0.34 0.88
C ARG A 89 -14.24 -0.12 -0.54
N VAL A 90 -12.97 0.26 -0.65
CA VAL A 90 -12.31 0.53 -1.92
C VAL A 90 -11.07 -0.37 -2.05
N ALA A 91 -10.73 -0.71 -3.29
CA ALA A 91 -9.45 -1.27 -3.66
C ALA A 91 -8.81 -0.41 -4.78
N LEU A 92 -7.49 -0.38 -4.82
CA LEU A 92 -6.71 0.31 -5.86
C LEU A 92 -5.83 -0.71 -6.57
N ASP A 93 -6.05 -0.90 -7.87
CA ASP A 93 -5.35 -1.91 -8.68
C ASP A 93 -5.37 -3.31 -8.05
N GLY A 94 -6.51 -3.71 -7.50
CA GLY A 94 -6.69 -4.97 -6.79
C GLY A 94 -6.11 -5.01 -5.36
N PHE A 95 -5.45 -3.95 -4.89
CA PHE A 95 -5.01 -3.85 -3.50
C PHE A 95 -6.17 -3.42 -2.59
N ASP A 96 -6.54 -4.29 -1.66
CA ASP A 96 -7.53 -4.01 -0.62
C ASP A 96 -6.93 -3.28 0.59
N PHE A 97 -7.49 -2.14 0.95
CA PHE A 97 -7.07 -1.37 2.13
C PHE A 97 -7.65 -1.90 3.45
N GLY A 98 -6.98 -1.62 4.56
CA GLY A 98 -7.41 -1.88 5.94
C GLY A 98 -7.08 -3.27 6.46
N LYS A 99 -6.41 -4.13 5.69
CA LYS A 99 -6.06 -5.51 6.10
C LYS A 99 -5.16 -5.57 7.34
N TYR A 100 -4.39 -4.52 7.60
CA TYR A 100 -3.40 -4.47 8.69
C TYR A 100 -3.89 -3.77 9.95
N GLU A 101 -5.11 -3.21 9.93
CA GLU A 101 -5.68 -2.53 11.10
C GLU A 101 -6.37 -3.51 12.07
N GLN A 102 -6.79 -4.69 11.61
CA GLN A 102 -7.50 -5.67 12.44
C GLN A 102 -6.56 -6.80 12.89
N SER A 103 -6.58 -7.10 14.19
CA SER A 103 -5.79 -8.19 14.76
C SER A 103 -6.55 -9.51 14.88
N GLU A 104 -7.89 -9.51 14.81
CA GLU A 104 -8.71 -10.71 15.08
C GLU A 104 -10.01 -10.72 14.25
N GLY A 105 -10.37 -11.88 13.69
CA GLY A 105 -11.63 -12.12 12.96
C GLY A 105 -11.50 -12.31 11.45
N SER A 106 -12.62 -12.62 10.78
CA SER A 106 -12.67 -12.65 9.31
C SER A 106 -12.76 -11.22 8.78
N TRP A 107 -11.70 -10.78 8.10
CA TRP A 107 -11.62 -9.43 7.55
C TRP A 107 -12.64 -9.27 6.41
N LYS A 108 -13.62 -8.37 6.60
CA LYS A 108 -14.58 -7.95 5.55
C LYS A 108 -14.22 -6.61 4.92
N GLY A 109 -13.30 -5.85 5.53
CA GLY A 109 -12.80 -4.57 5.02
C GLY A 109 -13.67 -3.33 5.23
N PHE A 110 -14.75 -3.43 6.02
CA PHE A 110 -15.66 -2.29 6.27
C PHE A 110 -15.37 -1.54 7.57
N ASN A 111 -15.02 -2.25 8.64
CA ASN A 111 -14.73 -1.68 9.95
C ASN A 111 -13.24 -1.34 10.12
N VAL A 112 -12.74 -0.47 9.24
CA VAL A 112 -11.33 -0.04 9.15
C VAL A 112 -11.28 1.44 8.75
N SER A 113 -10.15 2.11 8.99
CA SER A 113 -10.01 3.55 8.73
C SER A 113 -10.22 3.90 7.25
N SER A 114 -9.91 2.97 6.34
CA SER A 114 -10.12 3.09 4.89
C SER A 114 -11.55 2.81 4.39
N GLY A 115 -12.44 2.31 5.25
CA GLY A 115 -13.82 1.94 4.90
C GLY A 115 -14.87 2.94 5.36
N TRP A 116 -16.12 2.74 4.93
CA TRP A 116 -17.30 3.45 5.40
C TRP A 116 -18.25 2.42 5.98
N ASN A 117 -18.40 2.43 7.31
CA ASN A 117 -19.27 1.48 7.98
C ASN A 117 -20.57 2.14 8.47
N GLY A 118 -21.72 1.57 8.12
CA GLY A 118 -23.03 2.16 8.39
C GLY A 118 -23.39 2.21 9.87
N ALA A 119 -23.04 1.19 10.64
CA ALA A 119 -23.26 1.12 12.08
C ALA A 119 -22.56 2.27 12.83
N THR A 120 -21.36 2.65 12.37
CA THR A 120 -20.59 3.76 12.95
C THR A 120 -20.96 5.11 12.36
N LEU A 121 -21.19 5.21 11.04
CA LEU A 121 -21.47 6.48 10.35
C LEU A 121 -22.90 6.97 10.56
N LYS A 122 -23.88 6.07 10.68
CA LYS A 122 -25.30 6.40 10.89
C LYS A 122 -25.83 7.42 9.87
N GLY A 123 -25.51 7.19 8.60
CA GLY A 123 -25.90 8.04 7.48
C GLY A 123 -25.02 9.27 7.29
N GLY A 124 -24.03 9.47 8.17
CA GLY A 124 -23.03 10.52 8.04
C GLY A 124 -22.04 10.28 6.92
N THR A 125 -21.33 11.35 6.58
CA THR A 125 -20.33 11.32 5.52
C THR A 125 -18.93 11.26 6.09
N LYS A 126 -18.12 10.36 5.54
CA LYS A 126 -16.68 10.27 5.83
C LYS A 126 -15.88 10.53 4.57
N THR A 127 -14.77 11.25 4.73
CA THR A 127 -13.79 11.49 3.67
C THR A 127 -12.49 10.76 4.01
N VAL A 128 -12.03 9.90 3.11
CA VAL A 128 -10.77 9.19 3.23
C VAL A 128 -9.77 9.77 2.23
N TYR A 129 -8.58 10.12 2.70
CA TYR A 129 -7.44 10.50 1.88
C TYR A 129 -6.46 9.33 1.84
N PHE A 130 -6.28 8.72 0.67
CA PHE A 130 -5.26 7.70 0.43
C PHE A 130 -4.01 8.36 -0.15
N PHE A 131 -2.90 8.28 0.58
CA PHE A 131 -1.59 8.70 0.13
C PHE A 131 -0.85 7.50 -0.45
N VAL A 132 -0.67 7.52 -1.77
CA VAL A 132 -0.18 6.38 -2.53
C VAL A 132 0.89 6.81 -3.53
N ASN A 133 1.98 6.04 -3.65
CA ASN A 133 2.90 6.19 -4.77
C ASN A 133 2.33 5.47 -5.98
N LEU A 134 2.04 6.19 -7.06
CA LEU A 134 1.56 5.61 -8.32
C LEU A 134 2.63 5.69 -9.39
N ASN A 135 2.60 4.71 -10.29
CA ASN A 135 3.40 4.73 -11.50
C ASN A 135 2.67 5.54 -12.58
N LYS A 136 3.37 6.03 -13.59
CA LYS A 136 2.74 6.65 -14.75
C LYS A 136 1.93 5.57 -15.47
N GLY A 137 0.67 5.86 -15.76
CA GLY A 137 -0.18 4.96 -16.51
C GLY A 137 -1.56 4.82 -15.90
N LYS A 138 -2.24 3.76 -16.34
CA LYS A 138 -3.64 3.45 -16.00
C LYS A 138 -3.71 2.83 -14.61
N HIS A 139 -4.63 3.34 -13.80
CA HIS A 139 -4.99 2.84 -12.48
C HIS A 139 -6.50 2.68 -12.37
N VAL A 140 -6.93 1.78 -11.49
CA VAL A 140 -8.34 1.42 -11.30
C VAL A 140 -8.71 1.47 -9.82
N LEU A 141 -9.72 2.27 -9.49
CA LEU A 141 -10.42 2.22 -8.20
C LEU A 141 -11.63 1.30 -8.32
N GLN A 142 -11.62 0.23 -7.55
CA GLN A 142 -12.72 -0.74 -7.45
C GLN A 142 -13.44 -0.52 -6.12
N PHE A 143 -14.76 -0.69 -6.12
CA PHE A 143 -15.60 -0.47 -4.94
C PHE A 143 -16.35 -1.74 -4.61
N PHE A 144 -16.40 -2.08 -3.33
CA PHE A 144 -17.19 -3.21 -2.83
C PHE A 144 -18.17 -2.68 -1.79
N ALA A 145 -19.44 -2.99 -1.98
CA ALA A 145 -20.53 -2.48 -1.17
C ALA A 145 -21.29 -3.61 -0.48
N ASP A 146 -21.78 -3.31 0.71
CA ASP A 146 -22.82 -4.06 1.41
C ASP A 146 -24.05 -3.17 1.48
N GLU A 147 -25.20 -3.68 1.06
CA GLU A 147 -26.44 -2.93 0.86
C GLU A 147 -26.28 -1.72 -0.10
N THR A 148 -26.65 -0.50 0.34
CA THR A 148 -26.87 0.67 -0.53
C THR A 148 -26.08 1.93 -0.14
N PRO A 149 -24.76 1.84 0.12
CA PRO A 149 -23.96 3.00 0.47
C PRO A 149 -23.94 4.03 -0.68
N SER A 150 -23.62 5.28 -0.35
CA SER A 150 -23.58 6.36 -1.34
C SER A 150 -22.16 6.91 -1.50
N LEU A 151 -21.57 6.66 -2.68
CA LEU A 151 -20.33 7.28 -3.12
C LEU A 151 -20.64 8.69 -3.64
N LYS A 152 -20.03 9.73 -3.03
CA LYS A 152 -20.35 11.13 -3.32
C LYS A 152 -19.35 11.78 -4.27
N ASN A 153 -18.06 11.57 -4.02
CA ASN A 153 -17.01 12.31 -4.72
C ASN A 153 -15.66 11.57 -4.68
N ILE A 154 -14.96 11.59 -5.81
CA ILE A 154 -13.57 11.17 -5.94
C ILE A 154 -12.78 12.35 -6.52
N GLU A 155 -11.71 12.73 -5.85
CA GLU A 155 -10.72 13.68 -6.36
C GLU A 155 -9.32 13.05 -6.28
N ILE A 156 -8.50 13.24 -7.31
CA ILE A 156 -7.12 12.75 -7.34
C ILE A 156 -6.18 13.92 -7.53
N HIS A 157 -5.25 14.07 -6.59
CA HIS A 157 -4.31 15.18 -6.51
C HIS A 157 -2.89 14.67 -6.58
N ASP A 158 -2.08 15.27 -7.45
CA ASP A 158 -0.62 15.10 -7.42
C ASP A 158 -0.04 15.87 -6.22
N ILE A 159 0.76 15.19 -5.39
CA ILE A 159 1.47 15.83 -4.29
C ILE A 159 2.88 16.16 -4.76
N THR A 160 3.07 17.44 -5.10
CA THR A 160 4.40 17.98 -5.34
C THR A 160 5.07 18.32 -4.00
N GLY A 161 6.19 17.67 -3.70
CA GLY A 161 6.99 17.93 -2.49
C GLY A 161 6.77 16.90 -1.38
N HIS A 162 7.05 17.30 -0.15
CA HIS A 162 7.07 16.41 1.03
C HIS A 162 6.05 16.82 2.09
N SER A 163 4.99 17.54 1.71
CA SER A 163 3.94 17.93 2.65
C SER A 163 2.56 18.05 2.02
N PHE A 164 1.55 17.75 2.80
CA PHE A 164 0.14 17.95 2.49
C PHE A 164 -0.52 18.71 3.64
N GLY A 165 -1.52 19.56 3.35
CA GLY A 165 -2.20 20.29 4.41
C GLY A 165 -3.64 20.66 4.08
N LEU A 166 -4.44 20.76 5.13
CA LEU A 166 -5.84 21.17 5.12
C LEU A 166 -6.05 22.17 6.28
N SER A 167 -7.07 23.01 6.19
CA SER A 167 -7.40 23.99 7.24
C SER A 167 -8.91 24.19 7.33
N SER A 168 -9.38 24.68 8.48
CA SER A 168 -10.80 25.02 8.70
C SER A 168 -11.77 23.89 8.34
N LEU A 169 -11.46 22.67 8.74
CA LEU A 169 -12.34 21.51 8.54
C LEU A 169 -13.31 21.41 9.72
N ARG A 170 -14.59 21.18 9.42
CA ARG A 170 -15.64 20.87 10.41
C ARG A 170 -16.45 19.65 9.98
N PRO A 171 -16.99 18.88 10.93
CA PRO A 171 -17.92 17.80 10.62
C PRO A 171 -19.03 18.26 9.68
N PRO A 172 -19.32 17.52 8.60
CA PRO A 172 -20.28 17.96 7.60
C PRO A 172 -21.72 17.87 8.08
N GLU A 173 -22.02 17.00 9.04
CA GLU A 173 -23.36 16.78 9.56
C GLU A 173 -23.43 16.82 11.10
N LYS A 174 -24.55 17.31 11.64
CA LYS A 174 -24.87 17.22 13.07
C LYS A 174 -25.55 15.88 13.35
N ILE A 175 -24.74 14.87 13.61
CA ILE A 175 -25.21 13.52 13.95
C ILE A 175 -25.05 13.35 15.45
N LYS A 176 -26.07 12.77 16.09
CA LYS A 176 -25.99 12.43 17.51
C LYS A 176 -24.95 11.32 17.70
N SER A 177 -23.74 11.73 18.03
CA SER A 177 -22.66 10.86 18.48
C SER A 177 -23.07 10.20 19.79
N GLY A 178 -22.84 8.89 19.89
CA GLY A 178 -22.78 8.25 21.21
C GLY A 178 -21.43 8.55 21.86
N ARG A 179 -21.12 7.86 22.96
CA ARG A 179 -19.80 7.94 23.65
C ARG A 179 -18.59 7.62 22.75
N ASN A 180 -18.83 7.03 21.57
CA ASN A 180 -17.78 6.62 20.65
C ASN A 180 -17.42 7.69 19.61
N GLY A 181 -18.23 8.74 19.43
CA GLY A 181 -18.09 9.69 18.32
C GLY A 181 -18.53 9.09 16.97
N ILE A 182 -18.35 9.86 15.89
CA ILE A 182 -18.60 9.48 14.50
C ILE A 182 -17.31 9.68 13.69
N PRO A 183 -16.80 8.68 12.96
CA PRO A 183 -15.64 8.86 12.10
C PRO A 183 -16.01 9.72 10.89
N TRP A 184 -15.17 10.69 10.52
CA TRP A 184 -15.49 11.59 9.41
C TRP A 184 -14.30 11.95 8.51
N LEU A 185 -13.07 11.79 9.01
CA LEU A 185 -11.84 11.95 8.23
C LEU A 185 -10.90 10.78 8.50
N SER A 186 -10.30 10.26 7.44
CA SER A 186 -9.19 9.30 7.54
C SER A 186 -8.06 9.66 6.58
N PHE A 187 -6.84 9.34 7.02
CA PHE A 187 -5.60 9.52 6.28
C PHE A 187 -4.90 8.18 6.23
N VAL A 188 -4.93 7.52 5.08
CA VAL A 188 -4.41 6.17 4.86
C VAL A 188 -3.13 6.28 4.04
N PHE A 189 -2.06 5.65 4.51
CA PHE A 189 -0.72 5.71 3.94
C PHE A 189 -0.34 4.36 3.37
N LEU A 190 -0.23 4.22 2.05
CA LEU A 190 0.15 2.98 1.39
C LEU A 190 1.58 3.07 0.86
N GLY A 191 2.51 2.35 1.50
CA GLY A 191 3.92 2.31 1.07
C GLY A 191 4.68 3.64 1.18
N VAL A 192 4.06 4.67 1.76
CA VAL A 192 4.67 5.99 2.00
C VAL A 192 4.33 6.43 3.42
N PRO A 193 5.17 6.09 4.42
CA PRO A 193 4.86 6.48 5.77
C PRO A 193 4.84 8.00 5.89
N GLY A 194 3.86 8.52 6.62
CA GLY A 194 3.92 9.89 7.11
C GLY A 194 5.09 10.01 8.08
N LYS A 195 5.93 11.03 7.91
CA LYS A 195 6.97 11.41 8.88
C LYS A 195 6.36 12.06 10.10
N ASN A 196 5.34 12.89 9.90
CA ASN A 196 4.67 13.58 10.98
C ASN A 196 3.28 14.02 10.55
N ILE A 197 2.31 13.97 11.45
CA ILE A 197 1.02 14.65 11.30
C ILE A 197 0.86 15.65 12.43
N THR A 198 0.63 16.91 12.11
CA THR A 198 0.27 17.96 13.06
C THR A 198 -1.20 18.31 12.90
N LEU A 199 -1.95 18.31 14.00
CA LEU A 199 -3.37 18.66 14.09
C LEU A 199 -3.55 19.81 15.07
N GLY A 200 -3.97 20.98 14.59
CA GLY A 200 -4.44 22.09 15.41
C GLY A 200 -5.96 22.08 15.48
N VAL A 201 -6.52 21.89 16.67
CA VAL A 201 -7.96 21.70 16.86
C VAL A 201 -8.51 22.73 17.84
N SER A 202 -9.63 23.34 17.48
CA SER A 202 -10.44 24.19 18.36
C SER A 202 -11.73 23.47 18.72
N THR A 203 -12.07 23.52 20.00
CA THR A 203 -13.26 22.93 20.61
C THR A 203 -13.92 23.98 21.51
N LYS A 204 -15.20 23.83 21.83
CA LYS A 204 -15.88 24.67 22.82
C LYS A 204 -16.38 23.80 23.97
N SER A 205 -16.25 24.28 25.19
CA SER A 205 -16.87 23.61 26.35
C SER A 205 -18.41 23.65 26.25
N ALA A 206 -19.06 22.71 26.94
CA ALA A 206 -20.51 22.72 27.14
C ALA A 206 -20.98 24.10 27.66
N ARG A 207 -20.24 24.66 28.61
CA ARG A 207 -20.50 25.99 29.18
C ARG A 207 -20.39 27.11 28.14
N SER A 208 -19.33 27.13 27.34
CA SER A 208 -19.09 28.17 26.33
C SER A 208 -20.12 28.16 25.20
N LYS A 209 -20.68 26.98 24.89
CA LYS A 209 -21.74 26.84 23.88
C LYS A 209 -23.16 26.87 24.45
N GLY A 210 -23.32 26.97 25.77
CA GLY A 210 -24.62 26.95 26.45
C GLY A 210 -25.35 25.60 26.35
N GLY A 211 -24.61 24.50 26.20
CA GLY A 211 -25.13 23.14 26.04
C GLY A 211 -24.74 22.19 27.18
N THR A 212 -25.02 20.91 27.00
CA THR A 212 -24.70 19.85 27.97
C THR A 212 -23.41 19.09 27.65
N ASP A 213 -22.90 19.20 26.42
CA ASP A 213 -21.67 18.53 25.99
C ASP A 213 -20.72 19.47 25.27
N GLY A 214 -19.43 19.31 25.50
CA GLY A 214 -18.39 20.05 24.79
C GLY A 214 -18.13 19.46 23.41
N ASP A 215 -17.41 20.20 22.56
CA ASP A 215 -16.92 19.67 21.29
C ASP A 215 -15.72 18.76 21.55
N ASN A 216 -15.73 17.54 21.01
CA ASN A 216 -14.67 16.57 21.26
C ASN A 216 -14.16 15.95 19.95
N LEU A 217 -12.85 15.70 19.89
CA LEU A 217 -12.21 15.01 18.77
C LEU A 217 -11.35 13.86 19.30
N LYS A 218 -11.65 12.66 18.84
CA LYS A 218 -10.89 11.44 19.07
C LYS A 218 -9.95 11.20 17.89
N VAL A 219 -8.75 10.74 18.21
CA VAL A 219 -7.71 10.42 17.24
C VAL A 219 -7.39 8.94 17.36
N VAL A 220 -7.53 8.20 16.27
CA VAL A 220 -7.23 6.78 16.17
C VAL A 220 -6.05 6.63 15.22
N VAL A 221 -5.00 5.92 15.65
CA VAL A 221 -3.81 5.62 14.84
C VAL A 221 -3.68 4.11 14.72
N ASN A 222 -3.71 3.59 13.50
CA ASN A 222 -3.62 2.16 13.21
C ASN A 222 -4.61 1.33 14.05
N GLY A 223 -5.88 1.76 14.08
CA GLY A 223 -6.94 1.13 14.87
C GLY A 223 -6.88 1.37 16.40
N ARG A 224 -5.84 2.05 16.91
CA ARG A 224 -5.66 2.32 18.35
C ARG A 224 -6.02 3.76 18.71
N THR A 225 -6.91 3.94 19.67
CA THR A 225 -7.26 5.27 20.17
C THR A 225 -6.08 5.88 20.94
N LEU A 226 -5.68 7.10 20.58
CA LEU A 226 -4.73 7.88 21.36
C LEU A 226 -5.42 8.42 22.61
N PRO A 227 -4.97 8.06 23.82
CA PRO A 227 -5.63 8.49 25.05
C PRO A 227 -5.38 9.98 25.33
N ASN A 228 -6.36 10.63 25.94
CA ASN A 228 -6.19 11.96 26.51
C ASN A 228 -5.51 11.86 27.87
N VAL A 229 -4.22 12.18 27.94
CA VAL A 229 -3.43 12.11 29.19
C VAL A 229 -3.85 13.15 30.24
N GLN A 230 -4.59 14.18 29.85
CA GLN A 230 -5.10 15.22 30.76
C GLN A 230 -6.52 14.90 31.25
N ALA A 231 -7.18 13.89 30.67
CA ALA A 231 -8.52 13.52 31.10
C ALA A 231 -8.51 13.03 32.55
N PRO A 232 -9.47 13.45 33.39
CA PRO A 232 -9.69 12.79 34.67
C PRO A 232 -10.02 11.31 34.44
N THR A 233 -9.98 10.48 35.48
CA THR A 233 -10.30 9.03 35.43
C THR A 233 -11.71 8.69 34.89
N SER A 234 -12.51 9.70 34.53
CA SER A 234 -13.79 9.54 33.85
C SER A 234 -13.62 8.93 32.46
N ASP A 235 -14.38 7.86 32.22
CA ASP A 235 -14.49 7.22 30.91
C ASP A 235 -15.01 8.14 29.80
N LYS A 236 -15.64 9.28 30.15
CA LYS A 236 -16.20 10.22 29.17
C LYS A 236 -15.12 10.84 28.28
N TYR A 237 -13.97 11.22 28.84
CA TYR A 237 -12.96 12.03 28.13
C TYR A 237 -11.71 11.25 27.72
N LYS A 238 -11.46 10.07 28.33
CA LYS A 238 -10.22 9.32 28.12
C LYS A 238 -9.94 8.97 26.65
N ASN A 239 -10.99 8.80 25.85
CA ASN A 239 -10.90 8.42 24.45
C ASN A 239 -10.96 9.62 23.48
N PHE A 240 -11.15 10.85 23.97
CA PHE A 240 -11.19 12.06 23.16
C PHE A 240 -9.96 12.91 23.46
N TYR A 241 -8.94 12.80 22.60
CA TYR A 241 -7.69 13.53 22.75
C TYR A 241 -7.92 15.03 22.93
N PHE A 242 -8.82 15.61 22.11
CA PHE A 242 -9.29 16.98 22.27
C PHE A 242 -10.67 16.98 22.90
N SER A 243 -10.85 17.70 24.00
CA SER A 243 -12.15 17.85 24.65
C SER A 243 -12.35 19.29 25.08
N GLY A 244 -13.42 19.92 24.58
CA GLY A 244 -13.75 21.32 24.86
C GLY A 244 -13.99 21.60 26.35
N ASP A 245 -14.46 20.61 27.11
CA ASP A 245 -14.66 20.74 28.57
C ASP A 245 -13.33 20.78 29.35
N LEU A 246 -12.23 20.32 28.75
CA LEU A 246 -10.90 20.35 29.35
C LEU A 246 -10.07 21.53 28.79
N LYS A 247 -10.07 21.70 27.46
CA LYS A 247 -9.24 22.67 26.76
C LYS A 247 -9.85 23.02 25.39
N GLU A 248 -10.09 24.30 25.15
CA GLU A 248 -10.78 24.81 23.94
C GLU A 248 -9.88 24.94 22.69
N PHE A 249 -8.56 24.84 22.85
CA PHE A 249 -7.61 24.78 21.74
C PHE A 249 -6.38 23.97 22.10
N ASP A 250 -5.99 23.04 21.25
CA ASP A 250 -4.74 22.31 21.41
C ASP A 250 -4.12 21.90 20.08
N VAL A 251 -2.85 21.46 20.14
CA VAL A 251 -2.11 20.93 19.00
C VAL A 251 -1.58 19.54 19.35
N LEU A 252 -1.91 18.56 18.51
CA LEU A 252 -1.32 17.22 18.55
C LEU A 252 -0.31 17.07 17.42
N SER A 253 0.86 16.51 17.75
CA SER A 253 1.84 16.05 16.78
C SER A 253 1.97 14.53 16.90
N ILE A 254 1.53 13.82 15.87
CA ILE A 254 1.70 12.37 15.74
C ILE A 254 3.07 12.12 15.08
N THR A 255 3.96 11.43 15.80
CA THR A 255 5.32 11.16 15.35
C THR A 255 5.39 10.03 14.32
N ASP A 256 6.51 9.92 13.61
CA ASP A 256 6.82 8.77 12.76
C ASP A 256 6.76 7.46 13.53
N GLU A 257 7.28 7.43 14.76
CA GLU A 257 7.21 6.23 15.60
C GLU A 257 5.76 5.76 15.80
N GLN A 258 4.83 6.68 16.08
CA GLN A 258 3.41 6.34 16.25
C GLN A 258 2.74 5.95 14.93
N LEU A 259 3.12 6.61 13.82
CA LEU A 259 2.57 6.33 12.49
C LEU A 259 3.08 5.03 11.90
N THR A 260 4.25 4.55 12.33
CA THR A 260 4.94 3.43 11.68
C THR A 260 5.16 2.23 12.60
N LYS A 261 4.69 2.26 13.85
CA LYS A 261 4.73 1.08 14.74
C LYS A 261 3.31 0.53 15.01
N PRO A 262 3.09 -0.80 14.85
CA PRO A 262 4.03 -1.75 14.24
C PRO A 262 4.28 -1.41 12.77
N LEU A 263 5.45 -1.79 12.25
CA LEU A 263 5.79 -1.53 10.86
C LEU A 263 4.84 -2.30 9.95
N ALA A 264 3.94 -1.55 9.32
CA ALA A 264 2.92 -2.04 8.43
C ALA A 264 3.02 -1.33 7.08
N PHE A 265 2.63 -2.02 6.02
CA PHE A 265 2.57 -1.46 4.67
C PHE A 265 1.53 -0.37 4.53
N GLU A 266 0.45 -0.53 5.28
CA GLU A 266 -0.61 0.43 5.42
C GLU A 266 -0.63 0.94 6.85
N ASN A 267 -0.63 2.25 7.00
CA ASN A 267 -0.89 2.91 8.27
C ASN A 267 -2.05 3.87 8.08
N ALA A 268 -2.78 4.17 9.14
CA ALA A 268 -3.91 5.08 9.08
C ALA A 268 -4.01 5.96 10.31
N VAL A 269 -4.46 7.19 10.08
CA VAL A 269 -4.96 8.08 11.13
C VAL A 269 -6.40 8.42 10.83
N GLU A 270 -7.29 8.12 11.77
CA GLU A 270 -8.72 8.38 11.66
C GLU A 270 -9.16 9.35 12.76
N LEU A 271 -10.00 10.30 12.37
CA LEU A 271 -10.53 11.34 13.24
C LEU A 271 -12.03 11.13 13.43
N TRP A 272 -12.42 11.07 14.70
CA TRP A 272 -13.79 10.86 15.15
C TRP A 272 -14.26 12.10 15.89
N TYR A 273 -15.44 12.60 15.55
CA TYR A 273 -15.98 13.79 16.20
C TYR A 273 -17.15 13.45 17.12
N ASP A 274 -17.34 14.31 18.10
CA ASP A 274 -18.53 14.42 18.91
C ASP A 274 -18.86 15.91 19.02
N GLU A 275 -20.09 16.28 18.66
CA GLU A 275 -20.54 17.66 18.47
C GLU A 275 -19.81 18.38 17.30
N GLU A 276 -19.22 19.58 17.49
CA GLU A 276 -18.74 20.43 16.37
C GLU A 276 -17.27 20.90 16.51
N PRO A 277 -16.28 20.01 16.71
CA PRO A 277 -14.88 20.42 16.73
C PRO A 277 -14.44 21.00 15.37
N GLU A 278 -13.51 21.95 15.40
CA GLU A 278 -12.89 22.51 14.19
C GLU A 278 -11.41 22.14 14.12
N ILE A 279 -11.00 21.48 13.03
CA ILE A 279 -9.59 21.33 12.70
C ILE A 279 -9.16 22.61 12.00
N THR A 280 -8.55 23.49 12.78
CA THR A 280 -8.02 24.78 12.30
C THR A 280 -6.87 24.58 11.32
N GLU A 281 -6.02 23.57 11.57
CA GLU A 281 -4.88 23.22 10.73
C GLU A 281 -4.60 21.72 10.79
N LEU A 282 -4.33 21.12 9.65
CA LEU A 282 -3.81 19.78 9.49
C LEU A 282 -2.62 19.84 8.55
N LYS A 283 -1.47 19.31 8.99
CA LYS A 283 -0.27 19.21 8.18
C LYS A 283 0.28 17.79 8.27
N ILE A 284 0.54 17.20 7.11
CA ILE A 284 1.21 15.91 6.97
C ILE A 284 2.55 16.19 6.32
N LYS A 285 3.64 15.71 6.93
CA LYS A 285 4.97 15.69 6.31
C LYS A 285 5.27 14.26 5.90
N PHE A 286 5.79 14.07 4.71
CA PHE A 286 6.28 12.78 4.22
C PHE A 286 7.79 12.73 4.35
N PHE A 287 8.35 11.54 4.45
CA PHE A 287 9.79 11.36 4.29
C PHE A 287 10.20 11.79 2.87
N ASN A 288 11.35 12.46 2.75
CA ASN A 288 12.06 12.45 1.48
C ASN A 288 12.82 11.12 1.32
N GLU A 289 13.41 10.87 0.15
CA GLU A 289 14.09 9.60 -0.14
C GLU A 289 15.23 9.31 0.84
N GLU A 290 16.09 10.30 1.10
CA GLU A 290 17.23 10.15 2.01
C GLU A 290 16.76 9.89 3.45
N GLU A 291 15.76 10.62 3.93
CA GLU A 291 15.19 10.45 5.25
C GLU A 291 14.49 9.09 5.40
N PHE A 292 13.80 8.63 4.36
CA PHE A 292 13.17 7.32 4.36
C PHE A 292 14.20 6.20 4.44
N LEU A 293 15.29 6.29 3.69
CA LEU A 293 16.40 5.33 3.77
C LEU A 293 17.06 5.36 5.15
N LYS A 294 17.29 6.53 5.74
CA LYS A 294 17.79 6.66 7.12
C LYS A 294 16.83 6.03 8.14
N TYR A 295 15.53 6.26 7.98
CA TYR A 295 14.50 5.63 8.81
C TYR A 295 14.54 4.11 8.70
N LEU A 296 14.57 3.56 7.47
CA LEU A 296 14.69 2.11 7.25
C LEU A 296 15.94 1.52 7.92
N ASN A 297 17.06 2.23 7.85
CA ASN A 297 18.30 1.83 8.51
C ASN A 297 18.28 1.95 10.04
N SER A 298 17.34 2.72 10.61
CA SER A 298 17.19 2.89 12.06
C SER A 298 16.30 1.83 12.72
N LEU A 299 15.56 1.06 11.93
CA LEU A 299 14.69 0.00 12.41
C LEU A 299 15.50 -1.12 13.07
N SER A 300 14.91 -1.79 14.07
CA SER A 300 15.54 -2.96 14.68
C SER A 300 15.71 -4.08 13.65
N LEU A 301 16.72 -4.93 13.82
CA LEU A 301 16.97 -6.03 12.88
C LEU A 301 15.73 -6.92 12.71
N ASP A 302 15.00 -7.20 13.78
CA ASP A 302 13.77 -8.00 13.73
C ASP A 302 12.64 -7.29 12.96
N ASP A 303 12.48 -5.97 13.12
CA ASP A 303 11.48 -5.19 12.37
C ASP A 303 11.83 -5.13 10.87
N VAL A 304 13.11 -4.98 10.55
CA VAL A 304 13.61 -5.04 9.17
C VAL A 304 13.37 -6.42 8.57
N ARG A 305 13.71 -7.51 9.27
CA ARG A 305 13.45 -8.88 8.83
C ARG A 305 11.97 -9.15 8.57
N LYS A 306 11.09 -8.76 9.50
CA LYS A 306 9.64 -8.87 9.34
C LYS A 306 9.13 -8.10 8.14
N SER A 307 9.65 -6.89 7.92
CA SER A 307 9.27 -6.06 6.77
C SER A 307 9.71 -6.67 5.45
N ILE A 308 10.94 -7.20 5.39
CA ILE A 308 11.46 -7.85 4.20
C ILE A 308 10.60 -9.07 3.87
N ILE A 309 10.34 -9.96 4.84
CA ILE A 309 9.44 -11.10 4.64
C ILE A 309 8.07 -10.65 4.15
N PHE A 310 7.53 -9.60 4.76
CA PHE A 310 6.25 -9.03 4.37
C PHE A 310 6.24 -8.55 2.91
N TRP A 311 7.20 -7.71 2.52
CA TRP A 311 7.31 -7.15 1.18
C TRP A 311 7.61 -8.22 0.12
N THR A 312 8.40 -9.22 0.47
CA THR A 312 8.62 -10.39 -0.36
C THR A 312 7.31 -11.13 -0.61
N ASN A 313 6.47 -11.32 0.40
CA ASN A 313 5.15 -11.94 0.22
C ASN A 313 4.20 -11.10 -0.64
N VAL A 314 4.24 -9.77 -0.52
CA VAL A 314 3.51 -8.87 -1.42
C VAL A 314 3.98 -9.05 -2.87
N ALA A 315 5.30 -9.08 -3.11
CA ALA A 315 5.85 -9.30 -4.44
C ALA A 315 5.46 -10.69 -5.01
N ILE A 316 5.46 -11.75 -4.19
CA ILE A 316 4.97 -13.09 -4.57
C ILE A 316 3.51 -13.02 -5.03
N PHE A 317 2.65 -12.32 -4.28
CA PHE A 317 1.24 -12.16 -4.65
C PHE A 317 1.08 -11.42 -5.98
N LEU A 318 1.82 -10.31 -6.16
CA LEU A 318 1.79 -9.53 -7.41
C LEU A 318 2.27 -10.34 -8.61
N PHE A 319 3.30 -11.18 -8.44
CA PHE A 319 3.74 -12.11 -9.47
C PHE A 319 2.65 -13.10 -9.86
N LEU A 320 1.97 -13.72 -8.88
CA LEU A 320 0.86 -14.65 -9.17
C LEU A 320 -0.29 -13.95 -9.89
N ALA A 321 -0.67 -12.74 -9.47
CA ALA A 321 -1.70 -11.95 -10.12
C ALA A 321 -1.34 -11.58 -11.57
N ALA A 322 -0.06 -11.36 -11.86
CA ALA A 322 0.45 -11.11 -13.19
C ALA A 322 0.68 -12.37 -14.04
N GLY A 323 0.28 -13.56 -13.56
CA GLY A 323 0.50 -14.83 -14.25
C GLY A 323 1.95 -15.33 -14.26
N ARG A 324 2.80 -14.78 -13.38
CA ARG A 324 4.24 -15.07 -13.25
C ARG A 324 4.51 -16.08 -12.14
N LYS A 325 4.04 -17.31 -12.36
CA LYS A 325 4.07 -18.38 -11.37
C LYS A 325 5.50 -18.79 -10.96
N TYR A 326 6.46 -18.80 -11.87
CA TYR A 326 7.85 -19.19 -11.61
C TYR A 326 8.57 -18.11 -10.81
N SER A 327 8.41 -16.84 -11.17
CA SER A 327 8.96 -15.73 -10.38
C SER A 327 8.41 -15.73 -8.95
N ALA A 328 7.11 -16.00 -8.78
CA ALA A 328 6.50 -16.17 -7.47
C ALA A 328 7.05 -17.38 -6.70
N GLU A 329 7.20 -18.52 -7.37
CA GLU A 329 7.76 -19.75 -6.79
C GLU A 329 9.21 -19.54 -6.34
N PHE A 330 10.03 -18.91 -7.18
CA PHE A 330 11.44 -18.68 -6.92
C PHE A 330 11.61 -17.72 -5.75
N LEU A 331 10.81 -16.65 -5.73
CA LEU A 331 10.77 -15.69 -4.63
C LEU A 331 10.26 -16.30 -3.31
N ARG A 332 9.31 -17.23 -3.38
CA ARG A 332 8.86 -17.97 -2.20
C ARG A 332 9.96 -18.89 -1.69
N HIS A 333 10.68 -19.54 -2.61
CA HIS A 333 11.74 -20.47 -2.27
C HIS A 333 12.94 -19.77 -1.64
N SER A 334 13.27 -18.55 -2.07
CA SER A 334 14.35 -17.74 -1.48
C SER A 334 14.12 -17.34 -0.02
N LEU A 335 12.88 -17.40 0.48
CA LEU A 335 12.56 -17.13 1.90
C LEU A 335 12.89 -18.31 2.83
N LYS A 336 13.25 -19.48 2.30
CA LYS A 336 13.70 -20.61 3.12
C LYS A 336 15.07 -20.27 3.73
N GLN A 337 15.32 -20.72 4.96
CA GLN A 337 16.60 -20.47 5.65
C GLN A 337 17.81 -21.07 4.90
N ASN A 338 17.60 -22.17 4.19
CA ASN A 338 18.61 -22.85 3.37
C ASN A 338 17.91 -23.44 2.13
N PRO A 339 17.62 -22.64 1.09
CA PRO A 339 16.96 -23.16 -0.10
C PRO A 339 17.87 -24.17 -0.81
N SER A 340 17.34 -25.35 -1.13
CA SER A 340 17.98 -26.30 -2.04
C SER A 340 17.94 -25.80 -3.48
N SER A 341 18.66 -26.44 -4.40
CA SER A 341 18.44 -26.20 -5.83
C SER A 341 17.00 -26.52 -6.23
N LEU A 342 16.45 -25.76 -7.19
CA LEU A 342 15.20 -26.11 -7.87
C LEU A 342 15.53 -26.84 -9.17
N ILE A 343 14.88 -27.99 -9.40
CA ILE A 343 15.16 -28.85 -10.55
C ILE A 343 13.90 -28.94 -11.41
N PHE A 344 14.00 -28.46 -12.65
CA PHE A 344 12.96 -28.58 -13.67
C PHE A 344 13.33 -29.67 -14.68
N LYS A 345 12.43 -30.62 -14.88
CA LYS A 345 12.57 -31.75 -15.80
C LYS A 345 12.02 -31.42 -17.17
N SER A 346 12.32 -32.26 -18.16
CA SER A 346 12.02 -31.99 -19.57
C SER A 346 10.51 -31.91 -19.89
N ASP A 347 9.66 -32.46 -19.03
CA ASP A 347 8.21 -32.41 -19.10
C ASP A 347 7.59 -31.21 -18.37
N ASP A 348 8.38 -30.42 -17.63
CA ASP A 348 7.86 -29.25 -16.93
C ASP A 348 7.40 -28.15 -17.91
N PRO A 349 6.29 -27.45 -17.62
CA PRO A 349 5.78 -26.42 -18.52
C PRO A 349 6.74 -25.26 -18.79
N ILE A 350 7.71 -25.02 -17.90
CA ILE A 350 8.74 -23.97 -18.06
C ILE A 350 9.62 -24.26 -19.27
N ILE A 351 9.90 -25.54 -19.54
CA ILE A 351 10.70 -25.98 -20.68
C ILE A 351 10.03 -25.59 -21.99
N SER A 352 8.70 -25.74 -22.07
CA SER A 352 7.94 -25.34 -23.25
C SER A 352 8.00 -23.83 -23.52
N GLN A 353 8.16 -23.01 -22.47
CA GLN A 353 8.34 -21.56 -22.61
C GLN A 353 9.75 -21.24 -23.06
N ILE A 354 10.76 -21.87 -22.45
CA ILE A 354 12.17 -21.71 -22.80
C ILE A 354 12.41 -22.04 -24.29
N LYS A 355 11.83 -23.14 -24.77
CA LYS A 355 11.98 -23.57 -26.17
C LYS A 355 11.41 -22.59 -27.21
N LYS A 356 10.51 -21.68 -26.82
CA LYS A 356 9.93 -20.66 -27.71
C LYS A 356 10.82 -19.43 -27.88
N GLU A 357 11.83 -19.28 -27.03
CA GLU A 357 12.70 -18.11 -27.02
C GLU A 357 13.76 -18.20 -28.12
N SER A 358 14.09 -17.06 -28.74
CA SER A 358 15.15 -17.01 -29.77
C SER A 358 16.51 -17.41 -29.22
N ILE A 359 16.79 -17.12 -27.95
CA ILE A 359 18.02 -17.49 -27.26
C ILE A 359 18.21 -19.01 -27.19
N TYR A 360 17.12 -19.77 -27.05
CA TYR A 360 17.17 -21.22 -27.05
C TYR A 360 17.67 -21.78 -28.38
N ALA A 361 17.16 -21.26 -29.49
CA ALA A 361 17.60 -21.66 -30.82
C ALA A 361 19.11 -21.41 -31.03
N LYS A 362 19.64 -20.31 -30.47
CA LYS A 362 21.08 -19.99 -30.51
C LYS A 362 21.91 -20.96 -29.68
N ILE A 363 21.43 -21.36 -28.51
CA ILE A 363 22.05 -22.42 -27.69
C ILE A 363 22.13 -23.72 -28.50
N ILE A 364 21.02 -24.14 -29.10
CA ILE A 364 20.98 -25.37 -29.92
C ILE A 364 21.94 -25.28 -31.11
N ALA A 365 22.00 -24.13 -31.80
CA ALA A 365 22.95 -23.92 -32.89
C ALA A 365 24.41 -24.05 -32.42
N LYS A 366 24.73 -23.52 -31.23
CA LYS A 366 26.06 -23.66 -30.64
C LYS A 366 26.40 -25.10 -30.28
N ILE A 367 25.43 -25.87 -29.76
CA ILE A 367 25.63 -27.30 -29.50
C ILE A 367 25.86 -28.05 -30.82
N LYS A 368 25.10 -27.75 -31.88
CA LYS A 368 25.30 -28.35 -33.20
C LYS A 368 26.71 -28.09 -33.75
N GLU A 369 27.21 -26.86 -33.62
CA GLU A 369 28.58 -26.51 -33.99
C GLU A 369 29.61 -27.38 -33.25
N LYS A 370 29.45 -27.55 -31.93
CA LYS A 370 30.37 -28.39 -31.13
C LYS A 370 30.29 -29.88 -31.51
N ILE A 371 29.10 -30.40 -31.77
CA ILE A 371 28.91 -31.79 -32.24
C ILE A 371 29.57 -31.99 -33.61
N ALA A 372 29.43 -31.02 -34.53
CA ALA A 372 30.07 -31.08 -35.85
C ALA A 372 31.61 -31.09 -35.75
N GLN A 373 32.17 -30.53 -34.68
CA GLN A 373 33.60 -30.58 -34.35
C GLN A 373 34.01 -31.88 -33.64
N GLY A 374 33.09 -32.84 -33.45
CA GLY A 374 33.33 -34.12 -32.78
C GLY A 374 33.12 -34.10 -31.26
N ASN A 375 32.70 -32.98 -30.67
CA ASN A 375 32.47 -32.88 -29.22
C ASN A 375 31.05 -33.35 -28.90
N LEU A 376 30.91 -34.60 -28.45
CA LEU A 376 29.61 -35.16 -28.11
C LEU A 376 29.09 -34.77 -26.73
N SER A 377 29.95 -34.25 -25.86
CA SER A 377 29.57 -33.65 -24.58
C SER A 377 30.44 -32.43 -24.30
N GLY A 378 29.96 -31.56 -23.41
CA GLY A 378 30.75 -30.44 -22.92
C GLY A 378 29.90 -29.35 -22.30
N GLU A 379 30.51 -28.18 -22.14
CA GLU A 379 29.90 -27.01 -21.54
C GLU A 379 29.75 -25.88 -22.55
N ILE A 380 28.74 -25.04 -22.35
CA ILE A 380 28.56 -23.76 -23.02
C ILE A 380 28.49 -22.67 -21.95
N TRP A 381 29.32 -21.67 -22.11
CA TRP A 381 29.41 -20.51 -21.22
C TRP A 381 28.87 -19.25 -21.94
N PRO A 382 28.36 -18.24 -21.22
CA PRO A 382 27.97 -16.97 -21.84
C PRO A 382 29.08 -16.33 -22.70
N GLY A 383 30.34 -16.55 -22.34
CA GLY A 383 31.51 -16.12 -23.11
C GLY A 383 31.69 -16.82 -24.46
N ASP A 384 30.99 -17.91 -24.73
CA ASP A 384 31.01 -18.58 -26.05
C ASP A 384 30.21 -17.83 -27.11
N PHE A 385 29.46 -16.79 -26.71
CA PHE A 385 28.64 -15.95 -27.57
C PHE A 385 29.19 -14.51 -27.68
N LYS A 386 30.49 -14.28 -27.46
CA LYS A 386 31.11 -12.93 -27.47
C LYS A 386 30.83 -12.09 -28.71
N ASN A 387 30.59 -12.73 -29.85
CA ASN A 387 30.30 -12.05 -31.13
C ASN A 387 28.79 -11.91 -31.41
N ASP A 388 27.94 -12.43 -30.53
CA ASP A 388 26.49 -12.30 -30.63
C ASP A 388 26.03 -11.04 -29.88
N SER A 389 25.54 -10.06 -30.64
CA SER A 389 25.10 -8.78 -30.10
C SER A 389 23.91 -8.88 -29.13
N GLU A 390 23.17 -9.99 -29.15
CA GLU A 390 22.05 -10.25 -28.23
C GLU A 390 22.50 -10.95 -26.94
N ILE A 391 23.65 -11.64 -26.96
CA ILE A 391 24.19 -12.43 -25.85
C ILE A 391 25.53 -11.83 -25.41
N LYS A 392 25.51 -10.56 -25.00
CA LYS A 392 26.70 -9.82 -24.56
C LYS A 392 27.19 -10.27 -23.18
N GLY A 393 27.64 -11.51 -23.07
CA GLY A 393 28.20 -12.08 -21.84
C GLY A 393 27.17 -12.55 -20.81
N LYS A 394 25.87 -12.56 -21.14
CA LYS A 394 24.79 -13.10 -20.30
C LYS A 394 23.78 -13.81 -21.19
N ILE A 395 23.38 -15.03 -20.82
CA ILE A 395 22.30 -15.76 -21.47
C ILE A 395 21.03 -15.51 -20.65
N SER A 396 20.10 -14.70 -21.19
CA SER A 396 18.87 -14.32 -20.51
C SER A 396 17.67 -14.59 -21.41
N PHE A 397 16.59 -15.09 -20.82
CA PHE A 397 15.29 -15.16 -21.49
C PHE A 397 14.59 -13.80 -21.38
N ASN A 398 13.80 -13.41 -22.37
CA ASN A 398 13.24 -12.05 -22.45
C ASN A 398 11.71 -12.01 -22.56
N SER A 399 11.02 -13.15 -22.44
CA SER A 399 9.57 -13.22 -22.54
C SER A 399 8.89 -13.67 -21.25
N GLY A 400 7.75 -13.02 -20.96
CA GLY A 400 6.82 -13.42 -19.92
C GLY A 400 7.47 -13.56 -18.55
N ASP A 401 7.20 -14.68 -17.89
CA ASP A 401 7.71 -15.02 -16.55
C ASP A 401 9.21 -15.31 -16.54
N LEU A 402 9.77 -15.83 -17.65
CA LEU A 402 11.18 -16.20 -17.75
C LEU A 402 12.11 -15.00 -17.67
N GLU A 403 11.67 -13.83 -18.13
CA GLU A 403 12.43 -12.58 -18.01
C GLU A 403 12.79 -12.26 -16.55
N THR A 404 11.88 -12.57 -15.62
CA THR A 404 12.03 -12.29 -14.20
C THR A 404 12.51 -13.49 -13.39
N SER A 405 12.26 -14.72 -13.84
CA SER A 405 12.67 -15.93 -13.12
C SER A 405 14.04 -16.46 -13.55
N LEU A 406 14.46 -16.25 -14.80
CA LEU A 406 15.68 -16.80 -15.40
C LEU A 406 16.47 -15.73 -16.16
N HIS A 407 17.07 -14.81 -15.42
CA HIS A 407 17.70 -13.63 -15.99
C HIS A 407 19.19 -13.79 -16.24
N GLY A 408 19.83 -14.95 -16.04
CA GLY A 408 21.28 -15.04 -16.22
C GLY A 408 21.94 -16.40 -16.14
N LEU A 409 21.68 -17.30 -17.09
CA LEU A 409 22.29 -18.62 -17.08
C LEU A 409 23.82 -18.54 -17.00
N ARG A 410 24.39 -19.26 -16.03
CA ARG A 410 25.83 -19.32 -15.76
C ARG A 410 26.55 -20.23 -16.73
N LYS A 411 25.97 -21.41 -16.96
CA LYS A 411 26.50 -22.43 -17.85
C LYS A 411 25.40 -23.36 -18.34
N ILE A 412 25.69 -24.07 -19.42
CA ILE A 412 24.86 -25.14 -19.95
C ILE A 412 25.77 -26.35 -20.16
N GLU A 413 25.44 -27.46 -19.53
CA GLU A 413 26.08 -28.75 -19.79
C GLU A 413 25.26 -29.50 -20.83
N TYR A 414 25.90 -30.19 -21.77
CA TYR A 414 25.21 -31.04 -22.73
C TYR A 414 25.92 -32.37 -22.96
N GLU A 415 25.11 -33.37 -23.29
CA GLU A 415 25.51 -34.66 -23.81
C GLU A 415 24.65 -34.97 -25.03
N SER A 416 25.27 -35.55 -26.05
CA SER A 416 24.61 -35.96 -27.29
C SER A 416 24.86 -37.42 -27.58
N THR A 417 23.85 -38.08 -28.14
CA THR A 417 23.93 -39.47 -28.58
C THR A 417 23.46 -39.53 -30.03
N LYS A 418 24.34 -40.02 -30.91
CA LYS A 418 24.02 -40.23 -32.33
C LYS A 418 22.95 -41.31 -32.46
N MET A 419 21.90 -41.02 -33.21
CA MET A 419 20.79 -41.91 -33.51
C MET A 419 21.03 -42.68 -34.82
N ALA A 420 20.24 -43.74 -35.05
CA ALA A 420 20.38 -44.62 -36.20
C ALA A 420 20.14 -43.91 -37.56
N ASP A 421 19.33 -42.85 -37.55
CA ASP A 421 19.02 -42.00 -38.71
C ASP A 421 20.06 -40.90 -38.96
N GLY A 422 21.13 -40.84 -38.14
CA GLY A 422 22.18 -39.83 -38.24
C GLY A 422 21.90 -38.55 -37.45
N ASP A 423 20.69 -38.38 -36.92
CA ASP A 423 20.35 -37.28 -36.01
C ASP A 423 20.97 -37.48 -34.62
N PHE A 424 20.81 -36.48 -33.74
CA PHE A 424 21.31 -36.57 -32.37
C PHE A 424 20.20 -36.35 -31.36
N LYS A 425 20.18 -37.17 -30.32
CA LYS A 425 19.43 -36.89 -29.10
C LYS A 425 20.34 -36.13 -28.14
N ILE A 426 19.94 -34.93 -27.73
CA ILE A 426 20.64 -34.12 -26.73
C ILE A 426 19.94 -34.22 -25.39
N ARG A 427 20.73 -34.34 -24.33
CA ARG A 427 20.35 -33.97 -22.96
C ARG A 427 21.19 -32.77 -22.57
N MET A 428 20.56 -31.74 -22.00
CA MET A 428 21.28 -30.58 -21.49
C MET A 428 20.72 -30.12 -20.16
N ILE A 429 21.60 -29.55 -19.34
CA ILE A 429 21.28 -28.97 -18.04
C ILE A 429 21.72 -27.51 -18.10
N ALA A 430 20.76 -26.60 -18.05
CA ALA A 430 21.03 -25.17 -17.90
C ALA A 430 21.00 -24.79 -16.43
N PHE A 431 22.01 -24.05 -15.99
CA PHE A 431 22.18 -23.61 -14.61
C PHE A 431 22.01 -22.10 -14.52
N ASP A 432 21.10 -21.64 -13.66
CA ASP A 432 20.95 -20.24 -13.26
C ASP A 432 21.24 -20.09 -11.76
N ILE A 433 21.71 -18.92 -11.34
CA ILE A 433 21.59 -18.52 -9.94
C ILE A 433 20.46 -17.52 -9.91
N TYR A 434 19.41 -17.86 -9.16
CA TYR A 434 18.39 -16.87 -8.85
C TYR A 434 18.97 -15.86 -7.86
N ASP A 435 19.60 -14.83 -8.41
CA ASP A 435 20.00 -13.60 -7.75
C ASP A 435 18.92 -12.55 -8.00
N PHE A 436 18.61 -11.69 -7.04
CA PHE A 436 17.60 -10.65 -7.27
C PHE A 436 18.15 -9.57 -8.20
N ASN A 437 18.20 -9.84 -9.51
CA ASN A 437 18.98 -8.98 -10.40
C ASN A 437 18.31 -7.62 -10.64
N ARG A 438 19.03 -6.57 -10.26
CA ARG A 438 18.62 -5.15 -10.28
C ARG A 438 18.22 -4.58 -11.64
N THR A 439 18.45 -5.27 -12.75
CA THR A 439 18.66 -4.56 -14.03
C THR A 439 17.53 -4.58 -15.05
N LYS A 440 16.49 -5.42 -14.97
CA LYS A 440 15.39 -5.35 -15.95
C LYS A 440 14.02 -5.78 -15.41
N GLY A 441 13.06 -4.85 -15.54
CA GLY A 441 11.71 -5.17 -16.02
C GLY A 441 10.82 -6.00 -15.12
N PHE A 442 10.20 -5.39 -14.10
CA PHE A 442 8.89 -5.89 -13.67
C PHE A 442 7.97 -4.83 -13.08
N LEU A 443 8.49 -3.97 -12.21
CA LEU A 443 7.73 -2.85 -11.66
C LEU A 443 8.39 -1.56 -12.14
N TYR A 444 7.75 -0.82 -13.04
CA TYR A 444 8.27 0.49 -13.46
C TYR A 444 7.83 1.57 -12.45
N GLY A 445 8.68 1.91 -11.46
CA GLY A 445 8.50 3.09 -10.61
C GLY A 445 9.18 3.07 -9.24
N ARG A 446 8.83 4.04 -8.37
CA ARG A 446 9.52 4.29 -7.08
C ARG A 446 9.38 3.17 -6.06
N ILE A 447 8.26 2.44 -6.10
CA ILE A 447 8.01 1.29 -5.20
C ILE A 447 9.01 0.16 -5.49
N THR A 448 9.44 0.01 -6.74
CA THR A 448 10.37 -1.03 -7.16
C THR A 448 11.76 -0.85 -6.60
N SER A 449 12.29 0.38 -6.62
CA SER A 449 13.60 0.66 -6.06
C SER A 449 13.59 0.41 -4.55
N ALA A 450 12.51 0.75 -3.85
CA ALA A 450 12.36 0.45 -2.44
C ALA A 450 12.27 -1.05 -2.16
N ILE A 451 11.47 -1.80 -2.93
CA ILE A 451 11.37 -3.26 -2.79
C ILE A 451 12.71 -3.93 -3.12
N ILE A 452 13.37 -3.57 -4.24
CA ILE A 452 14.70 -4.12 -4.59
C ILE A 452 15.71 -3.83 -3.48
N ASN A 453 15.79 -2.59 -2.98
CA ASN A 453 16.68 -2.25 -1.88
C ASN A 453 16.35 -3.06 -0.60
N LEU A 454 15.07 -3.34 -0.35
CA LEU A 454 14.64 -4.19 0.76
C LEU A 454 14.98 -5.67 0.54
N LEU A 455 14.85 -6.18 -0.68
CA LEU A 455 15.21 -7.56 -1.02
C LEU A 455 16.73 -7.76 -0.95
N ASP A 456 17.51 -6.80 -1.45
CA ASP A 456 18.98 -6.77 -1.33
C ASP A 456 19.40 -6.75 0.15
N ARG A 457 18.76 -5.87 0.94
CA ARG A 457 18.97 -5.86 2.38
C ARG A 457 18.54 -7.19 3.01
N GLY A 458 17.52 -7.85 2.45
CA GLY A 458 17.09 -9.18 2.83
C GLY A 458 18.14 -10.24 2.62
N GLU A 459 18.85 -10.16 1.50
CA GLU A 459 19.99 -11.01 1.21
C GLU A 459 21.14 -10.77 2.20
N GLU A 460 21.54 -9.51 2.38
CA GLU A 460 22.59 -9.12 3.35
C GLU A 460 22.28 -9.57 4.79
N LEU A 461 21.00 -9.60 5.16
CA LEU A 461 20.54 -9.97 6.50
C LEU A 461 20.23 -11.47 6.66
N GLY A 462 20.41 -12.28 5.61
CA GLY A 462 20.12 -13.72 5.61
C GLY A 462 18.64 -14.05 5.76
N VAL A 463 17.76 -13.18 5.25
CA VAL A 463 16.30 -13.39 5.17
C VAL A 463 15.93 -13.99 3.83
N ILE A 464 16.61 -13.51 2.79
CA ILE A 464 16.45 -13.94 1.41
C ILE A 464 17.76 -14.59 0.99
N HIS A 465 17.65 -15.68 0.25
CA HIS A 465 18.80 -16.51 -0.07
C HIS A 465 18.80 -16.79 -1.56
N ASN A 466 19.96 -16.63 -2.19
CA ASN A 466 20.17 -17.08 -3.56
C ASN A 466 20.19 -18.61 -3.57
N PHE A 467 19.76 -19.19 -4.68
CA PHE A 467 19.80 -20.63 -4.90
C PHE A 467 20.01 -20.93 -6.38
N GLU A 468 20.45 -22.14 -6.67
CA GLU A 468 20.65 -22.61 -8.03
C GLU A 468 19.35 -23.14 -8.62
N VAL A 469 19.11 -22.81 -9.89
CA VAL A 469 18.02 -23.36 -10.69
C VAL A 469 18.62 -24.23 -11.77
N GLU A 470 18.24 -25.50 -11.79
CA GLU A 470 18.65 -26.47 -12.79
C GLU A 470 17.50 -26.79 -13.74
N ILE A 471 17.78 -26.73 -15.04
CA ILE A 471 16.77 -26.90 -16.09
C ILE A 471 17.23 -28.02 -17.03
N HIS A 472 16.59 -29.17 -16.90
CA HIS A 472 16.94 -30.41 -17.59
C HIS A 472 16.11 -30.55 -18.87
N ILE A 473 16.76 -30.42 -20.03
CA ILE A 473 16.11 -30.42 -21.35
C ILE A 473 16.60 -31.61 -22.17
N SER A 474 15.67 -32.39 -22.69
CA SER A 474 15.91 -33.51 -23.60
C SER A 474 15.22 -33.24 -24.94
N GLU A 475 15.97 -33.34 -26.04
CA GLU A 475 15.48 -32.98 -27.37
C GLU A 475 16.20 -33.78 -28.46
N LYS A 476 15.46 -34.15 -29.51
CA LYS A 476 16.05 -34.63 -30.76
C LYS A 476 16.36 -33.42 -31.65
N ILE A 477 17.59 -33.34 -32.12
CA ILE A 477 18.03 -32.31 -33.07
C ILE A 477 18.38 -32.93 -34.43
N TYR A 478 17.95 -32.24 -35.48
CA TYR A 478 18.15 -32.68 -36.86
C TYR A 478 19.43 -32.09 -37.44
N PHE A 479 20.27 -32.94 -38.04
CA PHE A 479 21.44 -32.55 -38.83
C PHE A 479 21.08 -32.76 -40.31
N ALA A 480 20.73 -31.66 -40.98
CA ALA A 480 20.48 -31.64 -42.42
C ALA A 480 21.79 -31.50 -43.19
#